data_AF-A0A964UXY1-F1
#
_entry.id   AF-A0A964UXY1-F1
#
_cell.length_a   1.000
_cell.length_b   1.000
_cell.length_c   1.000
_cell.angle_alpha   90.00
_cell.angle_beta   90.00
_cell.angle_gamma   90.00
#
_symmetry.space_group_name_H-M   'P 1'
#
loop_
_entity.id
_entity.type
_entity.pdbx_description
1 polymer ?
#
loop_
_entity_poly.entity_id
_entity_poly.type
_entity_poly.pdbx_seq_one_letter_code
_entity_poly.pdbx_strand_id
1 'polypeptide(L)'
;MYRDYDFGFELYVQLRERVGGRKAWPYGFQPARRMIEIIYSQLGHTDSLRFLTCALKASESQQESRAWRARPYRDLFSRELDAEFGEAKKQQLDTAWLIFNTVRDVAGAEHSELLVICAVHALKADEPAYV
;
A
#
# COMPACT_ATOMS: atom_id res chain seq x y z
N MET A 1 -13.87 -3.78 -25.23
CA MET A 1 -14.59 -3.02 -24.21
C MET A 1 -13.67 -2.96 -23.00
N TYR A 2 -12.89 -1.88 -22.86
CA TYR A 2 -12.03 -1.70 -21.69
C TYR A 2 -12.95 -1.51 -20.49
N ARG A 3 -12.86 -2.38 -19.50
CA ARG A 3 -13.51 -2.16 -18.21
C ARG A 3 -12.75 -1.00 -17.59
N ASP A 4 -13.42 0.11 -17.26
CA ASP A 4 -12.81 1.14 -16.44
C ASP A 4 -12.45 0.48 -15.10
N TYR A 5 -11.17 0.26 -14.85
CA TYR A 5 -10.70 -0.40 -13.65
C TYR A 5 -11.01 0.48 -12.42
N ASP A 6 -11.91 0.00 -11.56
CA ASP A 6 -12.28 0.68 -10.32
C ASP A 6 -11.48 0.10 -9.15
N PHE A 7 -10.30 0.69 -8.91
CA PHE A 7 -9.44 0.33 -7.79
C PHE A 7 -10.18 0.37 -6.44
N GLY A 8 -11.10 1.32 -6.24
CA GLY A 8 -11.84 1.46 -5.00
C GLY A 8 -12.78 0.27 -4.77
N PHE A 9 -13.42 -0.22 -5.82
CA PHE A 9 -14.24 -1.43 -5.79
C PHE A 9 -13.38 -2.68 -5.55
N GLU A 10 -12.29 -2.87 -6.29
CA GLU A 10 -11.43 -4.05 -6.16
C GLU A 10 -10.77 -4.13 -4.78
N LEU A 11 -10.30 -3.01 -4.25
CA LEU A 11 -9.79 -2.93 -2.87
C LEU A 11 -10.88 -3.30 -1.86
N TYR A 12 -12.12 -2.87 -2.06
CA TYR A 12 -13.23 -3.26 -1.18
C TYR A 12 -13.49 -4.77 -1.22
N VAL A 13 -13.46 -5.39 -2.40
CA VAL A 13 -13.63 -6.84 -2.56
C VAL A 13 -12.54 -7.57 -1.77
N GLN A 14 -11.27 -7.22 -1.97
CA GLN A 14 -10.13 -7.83 -1.27
C GLN A 14 -10.24 -7.66 0.26
N LEU A 15 -10.62 -6.48 0.74
CA LEU A 15 -10.80 -6.24 2.18
C LEU A 15 -11.99 -7.02 2.75
N ARG A 16 -13.08 -7.15 1.98
CA ARG A 16 -14.26 -7.90 2.40
C ARG A 16 -13.94 -9.39 2.55
N GLU A 17 -13.13 -9.96 1.67
CA GLU A 17 -12.74 -11.36 1.74
C GLU A 17 -11.85 -11.66 2.95
N ARG A 18 -10.97 -10.73 3.34
CA ARG A 18 -10.04 -10.94 4.47
C ARG A 18 -10.55 -10.53 5.84
N VAL A 19 -11.34 -9.46 5.91
CA VAL A 19 -11.78 -8.83 7.19
C VAL A 19 -13.29 -8.97 7.39
N GLY A 20 -14.04 -9.34 6.35
CA GLY A 20 -15.50 -9.38 6.37
C GLY A 20 -16.14 -8.03 6.01
N GLY A 21 -17.42 -7.90 6.32
CA GLY A 21 -18.20 -6.70 5.99
C GLY A 21 -17.69 -5.45 6.72
N ARG A 22 -18.07 -4.24 6.24
CA ARG A 22 -17.61 -2.95 6.80
C ARG A 22 -17.83 -2.80 8.31
N LYS A 23 -18.84 -3.48 8.87
CA LYS A 23 -19.14 -3.46 10.31
C LYS A 23 -18.10 -4.19 11.16
N ALA A 24 -17.31 -5.08 10.57
CA ALA A 24 -16.24 -5.81 11.23
C ALA A 24 -14.89 -5.09 11.12
N TRP A 25 -14.83 -3.96 10.42
CA TRP A 25 -13.57 -3.28 10.18
C TRP A 25 -13.07 -2.59 11.44
N PRO A 26 -11.77 -2.70 11.74
CA PRO A 26 -11.13 -1.98 12.85
C PRO A 26 -11.31 -0.46 12.75
N TYR A 27 -11.13 0.22 13.88
CA TYR A 27 -11.09 1.69 13.90
C TYR A 27 -9.96 2.19 12.99
N GLY A 28 -10.21 3.28 12.26
CA GLY A 28 -9.22 3.87 11.34
C GLY A 28 -9.10 3.16 9.97
N PHE A 29 -9.68 1.99 9.79
CA PHE A 29 -9.53 1.20 8.55
C PHE A 29 -10.19 1.87 7.33
N GLN A 30 -11.39 2.43 7.50
CA GLN A 30 -12.10 3.16 6.44
C GLN A 30 -11.37 4.45 5.99
N PRO A 31 -10.91 5.35 6.88
CA PRO A 31 -10.12 6.51 6.45
C PRO A 31 -8.76 6.09 5.86
N ALA A 32 -8.11 5.06 6.40
CA ALA A 32 -6.86 4.53 5.85
C ALA A 32 -7.04 3.97 4.43
N ARG A 33 -8.12 3.22 4.18
CA ARG A 33 -8.51 2.79 2.82
C ARG A 33 -8.65 3.97 1.87
N ARG A 34 -9.34 5.04 2.29
CA ARG A 34 -9.54 6.23 1.44
C ARG A 34 -8.21 6.92 1.11
N MET A 35 -7.29 6.96 2.05
CA MET A 35 -5.93 7.48 1.81
C MET A 35 -5.14 6.64 0.81
N ILE A 36 -5.29 5.31 0.83
CA ILE A 36 -4.72 4.42 -0.20
C ILE A 36 -5.32 4.71 -1.59
N GLU A 37 -6.63 4.97 -1.68
CA GLU A 37 -7.28 5.39 -2.93
C GLU A 37 -6.74 6.75 -3.43
N ILE A 38 -6.39 7.67 -2.52
CA ILE A 38 -5.75 8.95 -2.89
C ILE A 38 -4.34 8.73 -3.44
N ILE A 39 -3.53 7.87 -2.81
CA ILE A 39 -2.21 7.48 -3.33
C ILE A 39 -2.36 6.92 -4.76
N TYR A 40 -3.36 6.04 -4.95
CA TYR A 40 -3.66 5.49 -6.28
C TYR A 40 -3.99 6.57 -7.31
N SER A 41 -4.84 7.53 -6.96
CA SER A 41 -5.20 8.63 -7.88
C SER A 41 -4.03 9.54 -8.25
N GLN A 42 -3.01 9.64 -7.38
CA GLN A 42 -1.84 10.50 -7.60
C GLN A 42 -0.75 9.81 -8.42
N LEU A 43 -0.49 8.54 -8.15
CA LEU A 43 0.59 7.78 -8.78
C LEU A 43 0.12 7.01 -10.03
N GLY A 44 -1.18 6.71 -10.13
CA GLY A 44 -1.71 5.80 -11.15
C GLY A 44 -1.38 4.35 -10.86
N HIS A 45 -1.87 3.44 -11.71
CA HIS A 45 -1.81 1.99 -11.46
C HIS A 45 -0.39 1.48 -11.20
N THR A 46 0.50 1.60 -12.19
CA THR A 46 1.83 0.98 -12.16
C THR A 46 2.68 1.49 -11.00
N ASP A 47 2.73 2.81 -10.79
CA ASP A 47 3.55 3.38 -9.73
C ASP A 47 2.95 3.13 -8.34
N SER A 48 1.62 3.03 -8.21
CA SER A 48 0.99 2.63 -6.95
C SER A 48 1.33 1.20 -6.58
N LEU A 49 1.30 0.28 -7.56
CA LEU A 49 1.68 -1.11 -7.34
C LEU A 49 3.13 -1.19 -6.86
N ARG A 50 4.04 -0.49 -7.52
CA ARG A 50 5.46 -0.44 -7.15
C ARG A 50 5.66 0.17 -5.76
N PHE A 51 5.04 1.32 -5.48
CA PHE A 51 5.10 2.00 -4.19
C PHE A 51 4.60 1.12 -3.04
N LEU A 52 3.43 0.50 -3.20
CA LEU A 52 2.85 -0.39 -2.20
C LEU A 52 3.66 -1.69 -2.04
N THR A 53 4.30 -2.17 -3.11
CA THR A 53 5.23 -3.31 -3.04
C THR A 53 6.48 -2.95 -2.22
N CYS A 54 7.05 -1.76 -2.40
CA CYS A 54 8.14 -1.26 -1.55
C CYS A 54 7.71 -1.19 -0.07
N ALA A 55 6.46 -0.81 0.20
CA ALA A 55 5.94 -0.75 1.57
C ALA A 55 5.87 -2.14 2.23
N LEU A 56 5.55 -3.20 1.47
CA LEU A 56 5.57 -4.59 1.94
C LEU A 56 7.00 -5.08 2.19
N LYS A 57 7.92 -4.88 1.24
CA LYS A 57 9.34 -5.25 1.40
C LYS A 57 9.96 -4.62 2.65
N ALA A 58 9.62 -3.36 2.92
CA ALA A 58 10.07 -2.67 4.12
C ALA A 58 9.48 -3.28 5.41
N SER A 59 8.24 -3.79 5.36
CA SER A 59 7.60 -4.47 6.49
C SER A 59 8.28 -5.82 6.77
N GLU A 60 8.49 -6.62 5.72
CA GLU A 60 9.21 -7.91 5.78
C GLU A 60 10.63 -7.71 6.35
N SER A 61 11.38 -6.76 5.79
CA SER A 61 12.72 -6.39 6.28
C SER A 61 12.71 -5.96 7.74
N GLN A 62 11.64 -5.27 8.18
CA GLN A 62 11.50 -4.86 9.58
C GLN A 62 11.26 -6.06 10.50
N GLN A 63 10.43 -7.02 10.07
CA GLN A 63 10.15 -8.25 10.81
C GLN A 63 11.41 -9.12 10.94
N GLU A 64 12.18 -9.28 9.86
CA GLU A 64 13.46 -10.01 9.86
C GLU A 64 14.51 -9.33 10.76
N SER A 65 14.58 -7.99 10.70
CA SER A 65 15.57 -7.21 11.46
C SER A 65 15.32 -7.19 12.97
N ARG A 66 14.10 -7.49 13.44
CA ARG A 66 13.79 -7.61 14.88
C ARG A 66 14.63 -8.68 15.57
N ALA A 67 15.18 -9.64 14.83
CA ALA A 67 16.03 -10.68 15.38
C ALA A 67 17.46 -10.21 15.75
N TRP A 68 18.00 -9.14 15.14
CA TRP A 68 19.42 -8.77 15.32
C TRP A 68 19.73 -7.27 15.43
N ARG A 69 18.99 -6.36 14.77
CA ARG A 69 19.13 -4.88 14.88
C ARG A 69 17.86 -4.21 14.34
N ALA A 70 16.99 -3.73 15.22
CA ALA A 70 15.77 -3.04 14.80
C ALA A 70 16.11 -1.74 14.04
N ARG A 71 15.83 -1.71 12.74
CA ARG A 71 15.84 -0.47 11.94
C ARG A 71 14.43 0.13 11.92
N PRO A 72 14.29 1.47 11.96
CA PRO A 72 13.00 2.11 11.77
C PRO A 72 12.38 1.75 10.42
N TYR A 73 11.08 1.47 10.40
CA TYR A 73 10.34 1.18 9.15
C TYR A 73 10.56 2.27 8.10
N ARG A 74 10.57 3.54 8.54
CA ARG A 74 10.78 4.70 7.68
C ARG A 74 12.08 4.61 6.87
N ASP A 75 13.17 4.20 7.50
CA ASP A 75 14.48 4.10 6.85
C ASP A 75 14.51 2.94 5.84
N LEU A 76 13.87 1.82 6.19
CA LEU A 76 13.73 0.67 5.29
C LEU A 76 12.88 1.06 4.07
N PHE A 77 11.74 1.71 4.30
CA PHE A 77 10.85 2.11 3.22
C PHE A 77 11.47 3.16 2.30
N SER A 78 12.17 4.16 2.85
CA SER A 78 12.91 5.15 2.04
C SER A 78 13.93 4.46 1.13
N ARG A 79 14.67 3.47 1.63
CA ARG A 79 15.65 2.72 0.83
C ARG A 79 15.00 1.93 -0.30
N GLU A 80 13.87 1.28 -0.03
CA GLU A 80 13.12 0.55 -1.06
C GLU A 80 12.56 1.49 -2.13
N LEU A 81 12.10 2.69 -1.75
CA LEU A 81 11.64 3.70 -2.69
C LEU A 81 12.79 4.25 -3.54
N ASP A 82 13.93 4.58 -2.92
CA ASP A 82 15.11 5.07 -3.63
C ASP A 82 15.65 4.03 -4.63
N ALA A 83 15.63 2.74 -4.24
CA ALA A 83 16.06 1.64 -5.11
C ALA A 83 15.10 1.41 -6.30
N GLU A 84 13.80 1.56 -6.10
CA GLU A 84 12.78 1.30 -7.12
C GLU A 84 12.58 2.49 -8.08
N PHE A 85 12.61 3.73 -7.57
CA PHE A 85 12.27 4.93 -8.36
C PHE A 85 13.47 5.85 -8.66
N GLY A 86 14.59 5.71 -7.96
CA GLY A 86 15.72 6.64 -8.06
C GLY A 86 15.30 8.07 -7.76
N GLU A 87 15.85 9.05 -8.50
CA GLU A 87 15.49 10.47 -8.33
C GLU A 87 14.22 10.89 -9.07
N ALA A 88 13.65 10.03 -9.91
CA ALA A 88 12.46 10.35 -10.69
C ALA A 88 11.23 10.45 -9.79
N LYS A 89 10.36 11.44 -10.05
CA LYS A 89 9.06 11.63 -9.36
C LYS A 89 9.14 11.86 -7.84
N LYS A 90 10.30 12.30 -7.33
CA LYS A 90 10.54 12.53 -5.90
C LYS A 90 9.42 13.28 -5.18
N GLN A 91 8.91 14.39 -5.73
CA GLN A 91 7.84 15.17 -5.11
C GLN A 91 6.50 14.41 -4.99
N GLN A 92 6.14 13.60 -5.99
CA GLN A 92 4.92 12.78 -5.96
C GLN A 92 5.07 11.65 -4.94
N LEU A 93 6.26 11.04 -4.88
CA LEU A 93 6.59 9.99 -3.92
C LEU A 93 6.64 10.53 -2.48
N ASP A 94 7.16 11.73 -2.25
CA ASP A 94 7.17 12.39 -0.94
C ASP A 94 5.73 12.61 -0.45
N THR A 95 4.83 13.04 -1.34
CA THR A 95 3.41 13.23 -1.01
C THR A 95 2.73 11.90 -0.69
N ALA A 96 2.93 10.87 -1.53
CA ALA A 96 2.40 9.53 -1.29
C ALA A 96 2.94 8.92 0.01
N TRP A 97 4.21 9.16 0.32
CA TRP A 97 4.89 8.73 1.54
C TRP A 97 4.29 9.40 2.79
N LEU A 98 4.01 10.70 2.76
CA LEU A 98 3.33 11.41 3.85
C LEU A 98 1.91 10.87 4.10
N ILE A 99 1.14 10.64 3.02
CA ILE A 99 -0.19 10.04 3.12
C ILE A 99 -0.08 8.63 3.72
N PHE A 100 0.89 7.84 3.26
CA PHE A 100 1.09 6.49 3.74
C PHE A 100 1.50 6.41 5.22
N ASN A 101 2.33 7.33 5.71
CA ASN A 101 2.60 7.41 7.15
C ASN A 101 1.32 7.68 7.95
N THR A 102 0.44 8.55 7.45
CA THR A 102 -0.85 8.82 8.07
C THR A 102 -1.74 7.56 8.10
N VAL A 103 -1.73 6.74 7.04
CA VAL A 103 -2.40 5.42 7.03
C VAL A 103 -1.90 4.55 8.17
N ARG A 104 -0.57 4.47 8.37
CA ARG A 104 0.05 3.67 9.43
C ARG A 104 -0.32 4.18 10.82
N ASP A 105 -0.38 5.49 11.01
CA ASP A 105 -0.74 6.11 12.29
C ASP A 105 -2.23 5.91 12.64
N VAL A 106 -3.11 6.00 11.64
CA VAL A 106 -4.56 5.90 11.82
C VAL A 106 -5.04 4.46 11.99
N ALA A 107 -4.53 3.53 11.17
CA ALA A 107 -4.93 2.12 11.23
C ALA A 107 -4.11 1.30 12.24
N GLY A 108 -2.89 1.75 12.55
CA GLY A 108 -1.88 0.96 13.23
C GLY A 108 -1.09 0.08 12.26
N ALA A 109 0.09 -0.38 12.70
CA ALA A 109 1.04 -1.10 11.84
C ALA A 109 0.43 -2.36 11.20
N GLU A 110 -0.19 -3.24 12.00
CA GLU A 110 -0.74 -4.52 11.53
C GLU A 110 -1.87 -4.33 10.51
N HIS A 111 -2.80 -3.40 10.77
CA HIS A 111 -3.91 -3.10 9.88
C HIS A 111 -3.48 -2.38 8.61
N SER A 112 -2.48 -1.50 8.71
CA SER A 112 -1.91 -0.83 7.55
C SER A 112 -1.23 -1.82 6.61
N GLU A 113 -0.53 -2.82 7.13
CA GLU A 113 0.08 -3.88 6.35
C GLU A 113 -0.99 -4.72 5.63
N LEU A 114 -2.06 -5.11 6.33
CA LEU A 114 -3.19 -5.82 5.72
C LEU A 114 -3.84 -5.01 4.59
N LEU A 115 -4.03 -3.70 4.79
CA LEU A 115 -4.54 -2.79 3.76
C LEU A 115 -3.64 -2.76 2.52
N VAL A 116 -2.33 -2.68 2.72
CA VAL A 116 -1.35 -2.70 1.61
C VAL A 116 -1.41 -4.03 0.87
N ILE A 117 -1.48 -5.15 1.58
CA ILE A 117 -1.60 -6.47 0.93
C ILE A 117 -2.87 -6.53 0.07
N CYS A 118 -4.02 -6.12 0.60
CA CYS A 118 -5.26 -6.08 -0.17
C CYS A 118 -5.16 -5.14 -1.38
N ALA A 119 -4.51 -3.98 -1.24
CA ALA A 119 -4.32 -3.04 -2.33
C ALA A 119 -3.40 -3.58 -3.43
N VAL A 120 -2.30 -4.25 -3.08
CA VAL A 120 -1.42 -4.92 -4.05
C VAL A 120 -2.16 -6.04 -4.77
N HIS A 121 -2.96 -6.84 -4.06
CA HIS A 121 -3.79 -7.89 -4.68
C HIS A 121 -4.83 -7.29 -5.65
N ALA A 122 -5.50 -6.21 -5.25
CA ALA A 122 -6.46 -5.52 -6.11
C ALA A 122 -5.80 -5.03 -7.40
N LEU A 123 -4.60 -4.44 -7.31
CA LEU A 123 -3.86 -3.95 -8.47
C LEU A 123 -3.39 -5.08 -9.39
N LYS A 124 -2.84 -6.17 -8.82
CA LYS A 124 -2.41 -7.33 -9.60
C LYS A 124 -3.55 -8.08 -10.28
N ALA A 125 -4.78 -8.01 -9.77
CA ALA A 125 -5.94 -8.64 -10.40
C ALA A 125 -6.29 -8.01 -11.76
N ASP A 126 -5.81 -6.80 -12.04
CA ASP A 126 -6.01 -6.09 -13.31
C ASP A 126 -4.92 -6.36 -14.35
N GLU A 127 -3.77 -6.94 -13.97
CA GLU A 127 -2.76 -7.32 -14.95
C GLU A 127 -3.32 -8.50 -15.76
N PRO A 128 -3.67 -8.32 -17.06
CA PRO A 128 -4.00 -9.46 -17.88
C PRO A 128 -2.75 -10.33 -17.91
N ALA A 129 -2.90 -11.61 -17.57
CA ALA A 129 -1.89 -12.61 -17.82
C ALA A 129 -1.61 -12.63 -19.32
N TYR A 130 -0.66 -11.81 -19.78
CA TYR A 130 -0.08 -11.91 -21.11
C TYR A 130 0.78 -13.17 -21.07
N VAL A 131 0.14 -14.28 -21.48
CA VAL A 131 0.81 -15.46 -22.02
C VAL A 131 1.18 -15.18 -23.46
#